data_AF-A0A2S8PM40-F1
#
_entry.id   AF-A0A2S8PM40-F1
#
_cell.length_a   1.000
_cell.length_b   1.000
_cell.length_c   1.000
_cell.angle_alpha   90.00
_cell.angle_beta   90.00
_cell.angle_gamma   90.00
#
_symmetry.space_group_name_H-M   'P 1'
#
loop_
_entity.id
_entity.type
_entity.pdbx_description
1 polymer ?
#
loop_
_entity_poly.entity_id
_entity_poly.type
_entity_poly.pdbx_seq_one_letter_code
_entity_poly.pdbx_strand_id
1 'polypeptide(L)'
;MSGLAFHALQPQQGSAFYRGQLQVHERADTFLSLNGWTKGVVFINGFNLGRYWNIGPQKTLYVPGPLLREGANEIVIFELYGTELPEIDFVEQPDLG
;
A
#
# COMPACT_ATOMS: atom_id res chain seq x y z
N MET A 1 -20.81 -2.71 -28.99
CA MET A 1 -19.75 -3.26 -28.12
C MET A 1 -20.34 -4.45 -27.39
N SER A 2 -19.80 -5.65 -27.55
CA SER A 2 -20.22 -6.81 -26.75
C SER A 2 -19.67 -6.67 -25.33
N GLY A 3 -20.43 -7.13 -24.33
CA GLY A 3 -20.04 -7.04 -22.93
C GLY A 3 -18.89 -7.99 -22.56
N LEU A 4 -18.08 -7.57 -21.59
CA LEU A 4 -17.01 -8.34 -20.95
C LEU A 4 -17.53 -8.91 -19.62
N ALA A 5 -17.46 -10.23 -19.44
CA ALA A 5 -17.86 -10.89 -18.20
C ALA A 5 -16.63 -11.35 -17.42
N PHE A 6 -16.51 -10.88 -16.18
CA PHE A 6 -15.52 -11.33 -15.21
C PHE A 6 -16.15 -12.37 -14.28
N HIS A 7 -15.43 -13.43 -13.97
CA HIS A 7 -15.84 -14.45 -13.01
C HIS A 7 -14.79 -14.55 -11.90
N ALA A 8 -15.23 -14.74 -10.66
CA ALA A 8 -14.33 -14.95 -9.53
C ALA A 8 -13.61 -16.30 -9.67
N LEU A 9 -12.29 -16.33 -9.47
CA LEU A 9 -11.45 -17.53 -9.64
C LEU A 9 -11.43 -18.46 -8.41
N GLN A 10 -12.39 -18.34 -7.47
CA GLN A 10 -12.46 -18.96 -6.12
C GLN A 10 -11.83 -18.09 -4.99
N PRO A 11 -12.15 -18.35 -3.70
CA PRO A 11 -11.42 -17.78 -2.57
C PRO A 11 -10.00 -18.35 -2.58
N GLN A 12 -9.04 -17.54 -2.97
CA GLN A 12 -7.64 -17.94 -2.97
C GLN A 12 -7.02 -17.51 -1.64
N GLN A 13 -6.63 -18.47 -0.81
CA GLN A 13 -5.65 -18.19 0.23
C GLN A 13 -4.40 -17.67 -0.49
N GLY A 14 -4.02 -16.41 -0.23
CA GLY A 14 -2.87 -15.80 -0.88
C GLY A 14 -3.02 -14.30 -1.06
N SER A 15 -4.16 -13.82 -1.56
CA SER A 15 -4.35 -12.38 -1.82
C SER A 15 -5.48 -11.76 -1.01
N ALA A 16 -5.25 -10.60 -0.41
CA ALA A 16 -6.24 -9.89 0.37
C ALA A 16 -6.09 -8.37 0.27
N PHE A 17 -7.19 -7.67 0.49
CA PHE A 17 -7.17 -6.24 0.74
C PHE A 17 -7.10 -5.98 2.24
N TYR A 18 -6.20 -5.10 2.63
CA TYR A 18 -6.08 -4.56 3.97
C TYR A 18 -6.45 -3.09 3.94
N ARG A 19 -7.18 -2.62 4.96
CA ARG A 19 -7.61 -1.23 5.07
C ARG A 19 -7.29 -0.71 6.46
N GLY A 20 -6.66 0.45 6.51
CA GLY A 20 -6.34 1.16 7.74
C GLY A 20 -6.63 2.66 7.61
N GLN A 21 -6.65 3.35 8.75
CA GLN A 21 -6.73 4.80 8.81
C GLN A 21 -5.47 5.36 9.49
N LEU A 22 -4.83 6.32 8.83
CA LEU A 22 -3.71 7.09 9.38
C LEU A 22 -4.21 8.48 9.79
N GLN A 23 -3.94 8.87 11.02
CA GLN A 23 -4.19 10.24 11.48
C GLN A 23 -2.95 11.11 11.22
N VAL A 24 -3.12 12.17 10.44
CA VAL A 24 -2.04 13.11 10.06
C VAL A 24 -2.33 14.48 10.66
N HIS A 25 -1.36 15.03 11.41
CA HIS A 25 -1.47 16.37 11.99
C HIS A 25 -0.91 17.45 11.06
N GLU A 26 0.20 17.16 10.38
CA GLU A 26 0.84 18.04 9.41
C GLU A 26 1.20 17.23 8.17
N ARG A 27 0.93 17.79 6.99
CA ARG A 27 1.21 17.14 5.72
C ARG A 27 2.66 17.37 5.32
N ALA A 28 3.40 16.29 5.15
CA ALA A 28 4.76 16.30 4.64
C ALA A 28 4.98 15.11 3.70
N ASP A 29 5.99 15.23 2.86
CA ASP A 29 6.53 14.11 2.13
C ASP A 29 7.09 13.07 3.11
N THR A 30 6.90 11.79 2.78
CA THR A 30 7.39 10.68 3.61
C THR A 30 7.58 9.43 2.74
N PHE A 31 8.03 8.33 3.34
CA PHE A 31 8.21 7.06 2.68
C PHE A 31 7.50 5.97 3.46
N LEU A 32 6.69 5.18 2.77
CA LEU A 32 5.97 4.05 3.34
C LEU A 32 6.87 2.82 3.33
N SER A 33 7.19 2.30 4.51
CA SER A 33 7.84 1.01 4.71
C SER A 33 6.80 -0.10 4.80
N LEU A 34 7.07 -1.21 4.08
CA LEU A 34 6.21 -2.39 4.00
C LEU A 34 6.96 -3.63 4.50
N ASN A 35 7.74 -3.48 5.57
CA ASN A 35 8.40 -4.58 6.24
C ASN A 35 7.37 -5.62 6.71
N GLY A 36 7.63 -6.90 6.45
CA GLY A 36 6.70 -8.00 6.75
C GLY A 36 5.66 -8.29 5.65
N TRP A 37 5.51 -7.42 4.65
CA TRP A 37 4.66 -7.65 3.48
C TRP A 37 5.43 -8.27 2.31
N THR A 38 4.74 -9.01 1.44
CA THR A 38 5.40 -9.76 0.35
C THR A 38 5.39 -9.02 -0.99
N LYS A 39 4.22 -8.82 -1.64
CA LYS A 39 4.15 -8.18 -2.96
C LYS A 39 2.75 -7.70 -3.30
N GLY A 40 2.61 -6.40 -3.51
CA GLY A 40 1.30 -5.83 -3.72
C GLY A 40 1.30 -4.41 -4.28
N VAL A 41 0.19 -3.72 -4.05
CA VAL A 41 -0.08 -2.34 -4.46
C VAL A 41 -0.65 -1.57 -3.28
N VAL A 42 -0.20 -0.33 -3.09
CA VAL A 42 -0.74 0.56 -2.06
C VAL A 42 -1.58 1.66 -2.68
N PHE A 43 -2.67 2.01 -2.00
CA PHE A 43 -3.50 3.16 -2.29
C PHE A 43 -3.58 4.07 -1.07
N ILE A 44 -3.48 5.39 -1.30
CA ILE A 44 -3.68 6.42 -0.27
C ILE A 44 -4.80 7.33 -0.73
N ASN A 45 -5.88 7.42 0.04
CA ASN A 45 -7.06 8.23 -0.29
C ASN A 45 -7.62 7.96 -1.71
N GLY A 46 -7.55 6.70 -2.16
CA GLY A 46 -7.96 6.26 -3.50
C GLY A 46 -6.92 6.46 -4.61
N PHE A 47 -5.81 7.16 -4.36
CA PHE A 47 -4.70 7.29 -5.30
C PHE A 47 -3.81 6.04 -5.26
N ASN A 48 -3.54 5.41 -6.41
CA ASN A 48 -2.62 4.28 -6.51
C ASN A 48 -1.17 4.76 -6.38
N LEU A 49 -0.56 4.50 -5.23
CA LEU A 49 0.81 4.91 -4.90
C LEU A 49 1.86 4.16 -5.72
N GLY A 50 1.59 2.88 -6.01
CA GLY A 50 2.52 2.03 -6.76
C GLY A 50 2.64 0.63 -6.19
N ARG A 51 3.57 -0.13 -6.79
CA ARG A 51 3.82 -1.53 -6.47
C ARG A 51 4.97 -1.65 -5.48
N TYR A 52 4.88 -2.60 -4.56
CA TYR A 52 6.00 -3.03 -3.72
C TYR A 52 6.29 -4.52 -3.94
N TRP A 53 7.54 -4.92 -3.66
CA TRP A 53 7.94 -6.32 -3.62
C TRP A 53 9.15 -6.48 -2.70
N ASN A 54 9.05 -7.35 -1.70
CA ASN A 54 10.09 -7.57 -0.71
C ASN A 54 11.46 -8.01 -1.29
N ILE A 55 11.52 -8.52 -2.52
CA ILE A 55 12.78 -8.86 -3.19
C ILE A 55 13.71 -7.64 -3.38
N GLY A 56 13.16 -6.42 -3.34
CA GLY A 56 13.93 -5.18 -3.51
C GLY A 56 14.35 -4.90 -4.96
N PRO A 57 15.34 -4.00 -5.18
CA PRO A 57 16.14 -3.35 -4.15
C PRO A 57 15.30 -2.35 -3.33
N GLN A 58 14.35 -1.65 -3.96
CA GLN A 58 13.45 -0.71 -3.30
C GLN A 58 12.63 -1.35 -2.16
N LYS A 59 12.74 -0.80 -0.95
CA LYS A 59 12.02 -1.27 0.26
C LYS A 59 10.92 -0.32 0.73
N THR A 60 10.94 0.91 0.25
CA THR A 60 9.98 1.95 0.62
C THR A 60 9.30 2.57 -0.59
N LEU A 61 8.06 3.06 -0.43
CA LEU A 61 7.34 3.83 -1.45
C LEU A 61 7.29 5.30 -1.06
N TYR A 62 7.71 6.20 -1.95
CA TYR A 62 7.55 7.64 -1.74
C TYR A 62 6.06 8.01 -1.66
N VAL A 63 5.70 8.76 -0.63
CA VAL A 63 4.37 9.32 -0.38
C VAL A 63 4.45 10.84 -0.49
N PRO A 64 3.96 11.42 -1.59
CA PRO A 64 3.84 12.87 -1.73
C PRO A 64 2.91 13.44 -0.66
N GLY A 65 3.36 14.47 0.06
CA GLY A 65 2.57 15.21 1.05
C GLY A 65 1.22 15.72 0.51
N PRO A 66 1.11 16.15 -0.77
CA PRO A 66 -0.19 16.53 -1.34
C PRO A 66 -1.23 15.41 -1.44
N LEU A 67 -0.84 14.13 -1.36
CA LEU A 67 -1.80 13.02 -1.28
C LEU A 67 -2.40 12.86 0.11
N LEU A 68 -1.75 13.40 1.14
CA LEU A 68 -2.22 13.37 2.51
C LEU A 68 -3.20 14.52 2.79
N ARG A 69 -4.08 14.28 3.74
CA ARG A 69 -5.03 15.23 4.31
C ARG A 69 -4.67 15.44 5.77
N GLU A 70 -4.82 16.65 6.28
CA GLU A 70 -4.89 16.83 7.74
C GLU A 70 -6.13 16.10 8.25
N GLY A 71 -6.00 15.29 9.30
CA GLY A 71 -7.06 14.39 9.73
C GLY A 71 -6.84 12.94 9.33
N ALA A 72 -7.95 12.25 9.08
CA ALA A 72 -7.97 10.85 8.72
C ALA A 72 -7.64 10.63 7.23
N ASN A 73 -6.70 9.72 6.98
CA ASN A 73 -6.28 9.27 5.66
C ASN A 73 -6.58 7.78 5.54
N GLU A 74 -7.19 7.37 4.44
CA GLU A 74 -7.41 5.96 4.15
C GLU A 74 -6.18 5.37 3.47
N ILE A 75 -5.69 4.25 4.00
CA ILE A 75 -4.68 3.42 3.37
C ILE A 75 -5.31 2.08 3.00
N VAL A 76 -5.17 1.67 1.74
CA VAL A 76 -5.56 0.35 1.26
C VAL A 76 -4.36 -0.35 0.67
N ILE A 77 -4.10 -1.59 1.09
CA ILE A 77 -3.03 -2.43 0.54
C ILE A 77 -3.69 -3.63 -0.10
N PHE A 78 -3.45 -3.82 -1.39
CA PHE A 78 -3.74 -5.09 -2.04
C PHE A 78 -2.48 -5.95 -1.99
N GLU A 79 -2.52 -7.02 -1.19
CA GLU A 79 -1.42 -7.96 -1.04
C GLU A 79 -1.72 -9.28 -1.76
N LEU A 80 -0.71 -9.88 -2.43
CA LEU A 80 -0.85 -11.04 -3.31
C LEU A 80 -0.38 -12.38 -2.73
N TYR A 81 0.50 -12.39 -1.73
CA TYR A 81 1.12 -13.62 -1.19
C TYR A 81 1.05 -13.76 0.34
N GLY A 82 0.44 -12.79 1.03
CA GLY A 82 0.31 -12.76 2.48
C GLY A 82 1.32 -11.84 3.16
N THR A 83 1.03 -11.53 4.42
CA THR A 83 1.89 -10.73 5.30
C THR A 83 2.10 -11.47 6.61
N GLU A 84 3.32 -11.43 7.13
CA GLU A 84 3.65 -11.96 8.46
C GLU A 84 3.20 -11.01 9.57
N LEU A 85 3.21 -9.71 9.29
CA LEU A 85 2.85 -8.64 10.21
C LEU A 85 2.09 -7.54 9.43
N PRO A 86 0.77 -7.38 9.63
CA PRO A 86 -0.05 -6.43 8.90
C PRO A 86 0.09 -4.98 9.44
N GLU A 87 1.32 -4.53 9.63
CA GLU A 87 1.68 -3.18 10.09
C GLU A 87 2.51 -2.47 9.03
N ILE A 88 2.47 -1.14 9.03
CA ILE A 88 3.24 -0.29 8.12
C ILE A 88 3.80 0.89 8.88
N ASP A 89 4.98 1.37 8.45
CA ASP A 89 5.63 2.53 9.03
C ASP A 89 5.80 3.64 7.99
N PHE A 90 5.71 4.88 8.45
CA PHE A 90 6.07 6.05 7.66
C PHE A 90 7.41 6.57 8.16
N VAL A 91 8.41 6.61 7.28
CA VAL A 91 9.80 6.96 7.61
C VAL A 91 10.23 8.23 6.86
N GLU A 92 11.23 8.93 7.40
CA GLU A 92 11.70 10.20 6.85
C GLU A 92 12.58 10.05 5.61
N GLN A 93 13.28 8.93 5.46
CA GLN A 93 14.24 8.69 4.38
C GLN A 93 13.87 7.44 3.58
N PRO A 94 14.13 7.42 2.27
CA PRO A 94 13.89 6.23 1.47
C PRO A 94 14.93 5.15 1.79
N ASP A 95 14.48 3.91 1.84
CA ASP A 95 15.31 2.73 1.66
C ASP A 95 15.09 2.18 0.25
N LEU A 96 16.14 2.26 -0.56
CA LEU A 96 16.15 1.85 -1.97
C LEU A 96 16.96 0.56 -2.21
N GLY A 97 17.42 -0.10 -1.14
CA GLY A 97 18.29 -1.29 -1.18
C GLY A 97 19.78 -0.99 -1.22
#